data_AF-A0A7S4FGJ3-F1
#
_entry.id   AF-A0A7S4FGJ3-F1
#
_cell.length_a   1.000
_cell.length_b   1.000
_cell.length_c   1.000
_cell.angle_alpha   90.00
_cell.angle_beta   90.00
_cell.angle_gamma   90.00
#
_symmetry.space_group_name_H-M   'P 1'
#
loop_
_entity.id
_entity.type
_entity.pdbx_description
1 polymer ?
#
loop_
_entity_poly.entity_id
_entity_poly.type
_entity_poly.pdbx_seq_one_letter_code
_entity_poly.pdbx_strand_id
1 'polypeptide(L)'
;DTERAGVEKVVSGALMSITDPDLKGKYYKLGEMTDEQRDFLLGKGYLFQIPTARNLLMGAGAARNWPANRGIFHNDNQTALAWCNEEDHCRIISMKDGGDIPDVFARFANLSKA
;
A
#
# COMPACT_ATOMS: atom_id res chain seq x y z
N ASP A 1 -11.96 14.25 -7.91
CA ASP A 1 -12.08 13.10 -7.00
C ASP A 1 -11.53 13.51 -5.63
N THR A 2 -12.22 14.43 -4.96
CA THR A 2 -11.76 15.10 -3.74
C THR A 2 -11.73 14.14 -2.54
N GLU A 3 -12.67 13.21 -2.48
CA GLU A 3 -12.75 12.22 -1.41
C GLU A 3 -11.57 11.24 -1.46
N ARG A 4 -11.25 10.68 -2.64
CA ARG A 4 -10.10 9.78 -2.79
C ARG A 4 -8.77 10.47 -2.44
N ALA A 5 -8.61 11.73 -2.84
CA ALA A 5 -7.45 12.55 -2.45
C ALA A 5 -7.40 12.78 -0.92
N GLY A 6 -8.55 12.99 -0.28
CA GLY A 6 -8.66 13.09 1.17
C GLY A 6 -8.23 11.80 1.87
N VAL A 7 -8.68 10.65 1.38
CA VAL A 7 -8.26 9.33 1.89
C VAL A 7 -6.75 9.15 1.78
N GLU A 8 -6.17 9.42 0.61
CA GLU A 8 -4.72 9.33 0.44
C GLU A 8 -3.97 10.22 1.42
N LYS A 9 -4.42 11.48 1.60
CA LYS A 9 -3.79 12.42 2.53
C LYS A 9 -3.80 11.89 3.96
N VAL A 10 -4.90 11.31 4.42
CA VAL A 10 -5.02 10.74 5.78
C VAL A 10 -4.16 9.49 5.91
N VAL A 11 -4.29 8.54 4.98
CA VAL A 11 -3.58 7.25 5.04
C VAL A 11 -2.07 7.45 4.91
N SER A 12 -1.61 8.19 3.91
CA SER A 12 -0.18 8.49 3.75
C SER A 12 0.36 9.31 4.92
N GLY A 13 -0.41 10.27 5.45
CA GLY A 13 -0.03 11.04 6.63
C GLY A 13 0.20 10.16 7.87
N ALA A 14 -0.72 9.25 8.17
CA ALA A 14 -0.59 8.31 9.28
C ALA A 14 0.62 7.40 9.11
N LEU A 15 0.76 6.75 7.94
CA LEU A 15 1.86 5.82 7.65
C LEU A 15 3.24 6.50 7.69
N MET A 16 3.34 7.73 7.18
CA MET A 16 4.60 8.49 7.21
C MET A 16 4.91 9.10 8.58
N SER A 17 3.96 9.08 9.53
CA SER A 17 4.17 9.54 10.91
C SER A 17 4.74 8.47 11.83
N ILE A 18 4.81 7.21 11.36
CA ILE A 18 5.35 6.08 12.11
C ILE A 18 6.84 6.30 12.41
N THR A 19 7.18 6.36 13.69
CA THR A 19 8.57 6.52 14.16
C THR A 19 9.20 5.22 14.65
N ASP A 20 8.41 4.17 14.86
CA ASP A 20 8.91 2.86 15.27
C ASP A 20 9.95 2.36 14.24
N PRO A 21 11.20 2.08 14.65
CA PRO A 21 12.25 1.64 13.75
C PRO A 21 11.91 0.43 12.88
N ASP A 22 11.06 -0.47 13.39
CA ASP A 22 10.69 -1.70 12.69
C ASP A 22 9.54 -1.49 11.69
N LEU A 23 8.80 -0.39 11.83
CA LEU A 23 7.61 -0.08 11.01
C LEU A 23 7.76 1.18 10.15
N LYS A 24 8.72 2.06 10.45
CA LYS A 24 8.98 3.25 9.65
C LYS A 24 9.32 2.85 8.21
N GLY A 25 8.98 3.71 7.28
CA GLY A 25 9.11 3.39 5.87
C GLY A 25 8.84 4.55 4.95
N LYS A 26 8.50 4.20 3.71
CA LYS A 26 8.28 5.16 2.64
C LYS A 26 6.97 4.90 1.93
N TYR A 27 6.27 5.98 1.62
CA TYR A 27 5.09 6.00 0.77
C TYR A 27 5.45 6.42 -0.67
N TYR A 28 4.91 5.70 -1.65
CA TYR A 28 5.07 5.94 -3.07
C TYR A 28 3.69 6.20 -3.66
N LYS A 29 3.50 7.40 -4.19
CA LYS A 29 2.31 7.72 -4.99
C LYS A 29 2.44 7.05 -6.35
N LEU A 30 1.43 6.32 -6.76
CA LEU A 30 1.43 5.55 -8.00
C LEU A 30 1.57 6.46 -9.24
N GLY A 31 0.96 7.65 -9.21
CA GLY A 31 1.05 8.62 -10.32
C GLY A 31 2.37 9.40 -10.41
N GLU A 32 3.22 9.34 -9.38
CA GLU A 32 4.52 10.05 -9.31
C GLU A 32 5.70 9.06 -9.22
N MET A 33 5.44 7.77 -9.45
CA MET A 33 6.42 6.70 -9.33
C MET A 33 7.39 6.69 -10.51
N THR A 34 8.69 6.57 -10.24
CA THR A 34 9.69 6.41 -11.32
C THR A 34 9.68 4.97 -11.84
N ASP A 35 10.21 4.75 -13.04
CA ASP A 35 10.30 3.41 -13.62
C ASP A 35 11.13 2.46 -12.74
N GLU A 36 12.21 2.95 -12.11
CA GLU A 36 13.03 2.14 -11.21
C GLU A 36 12.27 1.74 -9.94
N GLN A 37 11.48 2.65 -9.37
CA GLN A 37 10.64 2.36 -8.21
C GLN A 37 9.54 1.36 -8.57
N ARG A 38 8.95 1.52 -9.75
CA ARG A 38 7.91 0.62 -10.27
C ARG A 38 8.47 -0.78 -10.48
N ASP A 39 9.62 -0.90 -11.15
CA ASP A 39 10.26 -2.18 -11.42
C ASP A 39 10.70 -2.88 -10.14
N PHE A 40 11.20 -2.14 -9.16
CA PHE A 40 11.49 -2.67 -7.82
C PHE A 40 10.23 -3.26 -7.15
N LEU A 41 9.14 -2.50 -7.10
CA LEU A 41 7.89 -2.96 -6.47
C LEU A 41 7.24 -4.12 -7.24
N LEU A 42 7.34 -4.14 -8.56
CA LEU A 42 6.91 -5.27 -9.39
C LEU A 42 7.74 -6.52 -9.13
N GLY A 43 9.07 -6.40 -9.14
CA GLY A 43 10.00 -7.50 -8.93
C GLY A 43 9.86 -8.15 -7.55
N LYS A 44 9.41 -7.37 -6.55
CA LYS A 44 9.11 -7.85 -5.21
C LYS A 44 7.67 -8.36 -5.02
N GLY A 45 6.81 -8.18 -6.02
CA GLY A 45 5.38 -8.54 -5.91
C GLY A 45 4.59 -7.62 -4.96
N TYR A 46 5.10 -6.41 -4.68
CA TYR A 46 4.45 -5.44 -3.80
C TYR A 46 3.47 -4.53 -4.52
N LEU A 47 3.66 -4.34 -5.84
CA LEU A 47 2.76 -3.57 -6.68
C LEU A 47 1.49 -4.39 -6.98
N PHE A 48 0.33 -3.83 -6.64
CA PHE A 48 -0.95 -4.42 -7.05
C PHE A 48 -1.18 -4.32 -8.56
N GLN A 49 -2.05 -5.19 -9.08
CA GLN A 49 -2.31 -5.29 -10.51
C GLN A 49 -3.00 -4.03 -11.04
N ILE A 50 -2.59 -3.58 -12.23
CA ILE A 50 -3.31 -2.51 -12.95
C ILE A 50 -4.66 -3.08 -13.42
N PRO A 51 -5.79 -2.46 -13.07
CA PRO A 51 -7.11 -2.93 -13.48
C PRO A 51 -7.23 -2.98 -15.01
N THR A 52 -7.66 -4.13 -15.54
CA THR A 52 -8.01 -4.32 -16.95
C THR A 52 -9.52 -4.34 -17.12
N ALA A 53 -10.02 -4.18 -18.34
CA ALA A 53 -11.46 -4.15 -18.64
C ALA A 53 -12.24 -5.39 -18.16
N ARG A 54 -11.55 -6.53 -17.93
CA ARG A 54 -12.16 -7.77 -17.41
C ARG A 54 -12.18 -7.85 -15.88
N ASN A 55 -11.48 -6.97 -15.17
CA ASN A 55 -11.42 -6.98 -13.71
C ASN A 55 -12.73 -6.48 -13.10
N LEU A 56 -13.15 -7.12 -12.00
CA LEU A 56 -14.30 -6.71 -11.19
C LEU A 56 -14.22 -5.22 -10.78
N LEU A 57 -13.03 -4.74 -10.46
CA LEU A 57 -12.77 -3.34 -10.08
C LEU A 57 -13.20 -2.32 -11.15
N MET A 58 -13.08 -2.67 -12.43
CA MET A 58 -13.58 -1.82 -13.53
C MET A 58 -15.10 -1.82 -13.58
N GLY A 59 -15.74 -3.00 -13.48
CA GLY A 59 -17.19 -3.14 -13.47
C GLY A 59 -17.88 -2.50 -12.27
N ALA A 60 -17.23 -2.55 -11.09
CA ALA A 60 -17.69 -1.92 -9.86
C ALA A 60 -17.36 -0.41 -9.78
N GLY A 61 -16.59 0.12 -10.73
CA GLY A 61 -16.18 1.53 -10.75
C GLY A 61 -15.09 1.90 -9.73
N ALA A 62 -14.44 0.95 -9.07
CA ALA A 62 -13.33 1.19 -8.14
C ALA A 62 -12.06 1.70 -8.87
N ALA A 63 -11.89 1.32 -10.13
CA ALA A 63 -10.73 1.69 -10.96
C ALA A 63 -10.86 3.06 -11.67
N ARG A 64 -11.91 3.86 -11.42
CA ARG A 64 -12.10 5.19 -12.05
C ARG A 64 -10.90 6.11 -11.81
N ASN A 65 -10.50 6.92 -12.79
CA ASN A 65 -9.42 7.90 -12.67
C ASN A 65 -8.06 7.30 -12.29
N TRP A 66 -7.80 6.02 -12.59
CA TRP A 66 -6.50 5.39 -12.36
C TRP A 66 -5.36 6.14 -13.07
N PRO A 67 -4.17 6.37 -12.46
CA PRO A 67 -3.72 5.96 -11.12
C PRO A 67 -3.88 7.04 -10.02
N ALA A 68 -4.72 8.07 -10.22
CA ALA A 68 -4.75 9.25 -9.36
C ALA A 68 -5.13 8.94 -7.89
N ASN A 69 -4.37 9.47 -6.94
CA ASN A 69 -4.55 9.29 -5.49
C ASN A 69 -4.44 7.83 -5.01
N ARG A 70 -3.61 7.02 -5.67
CA ARG A 70 -3.28 5.64 -5.27
C ARG A 70 -1.84 5.62 -4.83
N GLY A 71 -1.51 4.72 -3.92
CA GLY A 71 -0.12 4.53 -3.54
C GLY A 71 0.13 3.33 -2.68
N ILE A 72 1.40 3.13 -2.41
CA ILE A 72 1.93 1.98 -1.69
C ILE A 72 2.89 2.47 -0.63
N PHE A 73 2.79 1.89 0.54
CA PHE A 73 3.76 2.01 1.61
C PHE A 73 4.45 0.67 1.82
N HIS A 74 5.73 0.72 2.17
CA HIS A 74 6.40 -0.39 2.85
C HIS A 74 7.37 0.14 3.91
N ASN A 75 7.54 -0.63 4.99
CA ASN A 75 8.60 -0.38 5.97
C ASN A 75 9.98 -0.65 5.37
N ASP A 76 11.03 -0.17 6.02
CA ASP A 76 12.41 -0.34 5.56
C ASP A 76 12.81 -1.82 5.40
N ASN A 77 12.28 -2.68 6.28
CA ASN A 77 12.53 -4.12 6.28
C ASN A 77 11.68 -4.91 5.26
N GLN A 78 10.74 -4.26 4.55
CA GLN A 78 9.86 -4.87 3.54
C GLN A 78 9.01 -6.04 4.08
N THR A 79 8.65 -5.99 5.36
CA THR A 79 7.84 -6.98 6.07
C THR A 79 6.47 -6.45 6.49
N ALA A 80 6.25 -5.14 6.30
CA ALA A 80 4.99 -4.44 6.57
C ALA A 80 4.70 -3.51 5.39
N LEU A 81 3.51 -3.63 4.80
CA LEU A 81 3.09 -2.86 3.63
C LEU A 81 1.69 -2.31 3.84
N ALA A 82 1.36 -1.25 3.11
CA ALA A 82 -0.02 -0.81 2.97
C ALA A 82 -0.32 -0.35 1.55
N TRP A 83 -1.47 -0.72 1.01
CA TRP A 83 -1.99 -0.19 -0.25
C TRP A 83 -3.08 0.83 0.03
N CYS A 84 -3.05 1.95 -0.68
CA CYS A 84 -4.03 3.02 -0.57
C CYS A 84 -4.84 3.15 -1.86
N ASN A 85 -6.17 3.13 -1.72
CA ASN A 85 -7.16 3.39 -2.79
C ASN A 85 -7.10 2.44 -4.00
N GLU A 86 -6.74 1.17 -3.78
CA GLU A 86 -6.79 0.12 -4.80
C GLU A 86 -8.23 -0.40 -4.95
N GLU A 87 -8.62 -1.42 -4.18
CA GLU A 87 -10.00 -1.87 -4.00
C GLU A 87 -10.68 -1.15 -2.83
N ASP A 88 -9.97 -1.09 -1.69
CA ASP A 88 -10.38 -0.44 -0.45
C ASP A 88 -9.60 0.87 -0.22
N HIS A 89 -10.05 1.67 0.75
CA HIS A 89 -9.33 2.87 1.19
C HIS A 89 -7.90 2.55 1.67
N CYS A 90 -7.75 1.48 2.45
CA CYS A 90 -6.46 1.02 2.95
C CYS A 90 -6.47 -0.51 3.15
N ARG A 91 -5.43 -1.17 2.62
CA ARG A 91 -5.14 -2.59 2.88
C ARG A 91 -3.78 -2.67 3.56
N ILE A 92 -3.74 -3.08 4.83
CA ILE A 92 -2.51 -3.35 5.56
C ILE A 92 -2.09 -4.81 5.38
N ILE A 93 -0.81 -5.04 5.18
CA ILE A 93 -0.22 -6.35 4.89
C ILE A 93 1.01 -6.52 5.79
N SER A 94 1.07 -7.63 6.51
CA SER A 94 2.27 -8.07 7.23
C SER A 94 2.68 -9.40 6.65
N MET A 95 3.95 -9.53 6.29
CA MET A 95 4.48 -10.72 5.63
C MET A 95 5.93 -10.98 6.02
N LYS A 96 6.34 -12.24 5.95
CA LYS A 96 7.74 -12.67 6.05
C LYS A 96 7.89 -14.04 5.40
N ASP A 97 9.12 -14.38 5.06
CA ASP A 97 9.45 -15.74 4.64
C ASP A 97 9.40 -16.70 5.84
N GLY A 98 9.03 -17.95 5.57
CA GLY A 98 8.86 -18.98 6.60
C GLY A 98 7.46 -18.99 7.23
N GLY A 99 7.34 -19.64 8.39
CA GLY A 99 6.04 -19.99 9.00
C GLY A 99 5.79 -19.43 10.39
N ASP A 100 6.56 -18.44 10.83
CA ASP A 100 6.38 -17.83 12.16
C ASP A 100 5.27 -16.76 12.11
N ILE A 101 4.04 -17.27 12.13
CA ILE A 101 2.79 -16.53 12.12
C ILE A 101 2.63 -15.61 13.34
N PRO A 102 3.02 -15.99 14.58
CA PRO A 102 2.95 -15.08 15.73
C PRO A 102 3.66 -13.75 15.50
N ASP A 103 4.87 -13.78 14.94
CA ASP A 103 5.61 -12.55 14.60
C ASP A 103 4.93 -11.73 13.50
N VAL A 104 4.44 -12.37 12.43
CA VAL A 104 3.66 -11.69 11.37
C VAL A 104 2.47 -10.97 11.97
N PHE A 105 1.73 -11.64 12.84
CA PHE A 105 0.53 -11.09 13.45
C PHE A 105 0.84 -9.99 14.46
N ALA A 106 1.90 -10.13 15.27
CA ALA A 106 2.34 -9.08 16.18
C ALA A 106 2.70 -7.80 15.43
N ARG A 107 3.44 -7.92 14.31
CA ARG A 107 3.76 -6.78 13.44
C ARG A 107 2.51 -6.17 12.80
N PHE A 108 1.58 -7.00 12.33
CA PHE A 108 0.29 -6.54 11.81
C PHE A 108 -0.49 -5.72 12.83
N ALA A 109 -0.59 -6.23 14.07
CA ALA A 109 -1.31 -5.59 15.16
C ALA A 109 -0.64 -4.29 15.64
N ASN A 110 0.68 -4.16 15.47
CA ASN A 110 1.38 -2.91 15.75
C ASN A 110 1.17 -1.90 14.62
N LEU A 111 1.26 -2.34 13.35
CA LEU A 111 0.99 -1.48 12.20
C LEU A 111 -0.45 -0.93 12.21
N SER A 112 -1.44 -1.73 12.63
CA SER A 112 -2.85 -1.30 12.66
C SER A 112 -3.18 -0.26 13.75
N LYS A 113 -2.24 0.02 14.67
CA LYS A 113 -2.37 1.06 15.69
C LYS A 113 -1.76 2.40 15.28
N ALA A 114 -1.12 2.45 14.11
CA ALA A 114 -0.52 3.66 13.55
C ALA A 114 -1.58 4.70 13.13
#